data_AF-A0A7V9U6L5-F1
#
_entry.id   AF-A0A7V9U6L5-F1
#
_cell.length_a   1.000
_cell.length_b   1.000
_cell.length_c   1.000
_cell.angle_alpha   90.00
_cell.angle_beta   90.00
_cell.angle_gamma   90.00
#
_symmetry.space_group_name_H-M   'P 1'
#
loop_
_entity.id
_entity.type
_entity.pdbx_description
1 polymer ?
#
loop_
_entity_poly.entity_id
_entity_poly.type
_entity_poly.pdbx_seq_one_letter_code
_entity_poly.pdbx_strand_id
1 'polypeptide(L)' 'MIDTLVFDVDGTLVDTNYQHAVSWFRAFQRFDITPPLWRIHRAIGMGGDQLV' A
#
# COMPACT_ATOMS: atom_id res chain seq x y z
N MET A 1 24.59 -9.69 20.70
CA MET A 1 24.09 -8.30 20.69
C MET A 1 23.59 -8.04 19.28
N ILE A 2 22.40 -7.46 19.10
CA ILE A 2 21.96 -7.01 17.77
C ILE A 2 22.50 -5.59 17.59
N ASP A 3 23.25 -5.35 16.51
CA ASP A 3 23.85 -4.05 16.19
C ASP A 3 23.21 -3.38 14.97
N THR A 4 22.44 -4.14 14.18
CA THR A 4 21.89 -3.70 12.91
C THR A 4 20.42 -4.12 12.79
N LEU A 5 19.59 -3.19 12.35
CA LEU A 5 18.16 -3.39 12.07
C LEU A 5 17.82 -2.74 10.74
N VAL A 6 16.93 -3.38 9.98
CA VAL A 6 16.34 -2.82 8.76
C VAL A 6 14.84 -2.69 8.99
N PHE A 7 14.31 -1.49 8.77
CA PHE A 7 12.90 -1.19 8.91
C PHE A 7 12.33 -0.81 7.55
N ASP A 8 11.13 -1.29 7.28
CA ASP A 8 10.27 -0.70 6.26
C ASP A 8 9.81 0.69 6.71
N VAL A 9 9.34 1.52 5.76
CA VAL A 9 8.88 2.88 6.04
C VAL A 9 7.37 2.90 6.24
N ASP A 10 6.62 2.50 5.22
CA ASP A 10 5.17 2.65 5.18
C ASP A 10 4.47 1.59 6.03
N GLY A 11 3.64 2.02 6.98
CA GLY A 11 3.02 1.14 7.96
C GLY A 11 3.96 0.60 9.04
N THR A 12 5.26 0.93 9.00
CA THR A 12 6.24 0.54 10.02
C THR A 12 6.79 1.76 10.78
N LEU A 13 7.48 2.68 10.09
CA LEU A 13 7.98 3.92 10.69
C LEU A 13 6.97 5.05 10.60
N VAL A 14 6.06 5.00 9.62
CA VAL A 14 5.02 6.01 9.40
C VAL A 14 3.69 5.32 9.13
N ASP A 15 2.61 5.75 9.79
CA ASP A 15 1.26 5.19 9.59
C ASP A 15 0.62 5.72 8.30
N THR A 16 0.99 5.11 7.17
CA THR A 16 0.64 5.55 5.80
C THR A 16 -0.12 4.52 4.97
N ASN A 17 -0.38 3.31 5.48
CA ASN A 17 -0.99 2.24 4.68
C ASN A 17 -2.39 2.61 4.16
N TYR A 18 -3.19 3.32 4.95
CA TYR A 18 -4.51 3.78 4.53
C TYR A 18 -4.42 4.83 3.43
N GLN A 19 -3.46 5.73 3.52
CA GLN A 19 -3.20 6.81 2.57
C GLN A 19 -2.74 6.23 1.24
N HIS A 20 -1.89 5.21 1.26
CA HIS A 20 -1.51 4.44 0.07
C HIS A 20 -2.71 3.72 -0.55
N ALA A 21 -3.55 3.05 0.25
CA ALA A 21 -4.75 2.38 -0.24
C ALA A 21 -5.73 3.34 -0.93
N VAL A 22 -5.98 4.52 -0.34
CA VAL A 22 -6.82 5.57 -0.93
C VAL A 22 -6.21 6.13 -2.22
N SER A 23 -4.88 6.26 -2.28
CA SER A 23 -4.18 6.78 -3.46
C SER A 23 -4.33 5.84 -4.65
N TRP A 24 -4.14 4.54 -4.44
CA TRP A 24 -4.40 3.52 -5.45
C TRP A 24 -5.88 3.44 -5.84
N PHE A 25 -6.80 3.51 -4.88
CA PHE A 25 -8.24 3.56 -5.16
C PHE A 25 -8.60 4.73 -6.10
N ARG A 26 -8.07 5.92 -5.82
CA ARG A 26 -8.23 7.10 -6.69
C ARG A 26 -7.59 6.91 -8.06
N ALA A 27 -6.49 6.16 -8.16
CA ALA A 27 -5.87 5.85 -9.44
C ALA A 27 -6.76 4.93 -10.28
N PHE A 28 -7.28 3.83 -9.70
CA PHE A 28 -8.21 2.93 -10.41
C PHE A 28 -9.48 3.64 -10.87
N GLN A 29 -10.04 4.53 -10.05
CA GLN A 29 -11.24 5.29 -10.41
C GLN A 29 -11.06 6.15 -11.66
N ARG A 30 -9.84 6.60 -11.99
CA ARG A 30 -9.58 7.34 -13.24
C ARG A 30 -9.77 6.49 -14.50
N PHE A 31 -9.85 5.18 -14.35
CA PHE A 31 -10.07 4.20 -15.42
C PHE A 31 -11.39 3.45 -15.23
N ASP A 32 -12.33 4.02 -14.48
CA ASP A 32 -13.64 3.41 -14.17
C ASP A 32 -13.55 2.04 -13.46
N ILE A 33 -12.41 1.73 -12.84
CA ILE A 33 -12.20 0.51 -12.05
C ILE A 33 -12.41 0.87 -10.58
N THR A 34 -13.29 0.14 -9.88
CA THR A 34 -13.60 0.40 -8.46
C THR A 34 -13.43 -0.87 -7.63
N PRO A 35 -12.18 -1.29 -7.32
CA PRO A 35 -11.95 -2.43 -6.46
C PRO A 35 -12.39 -2.08 -5.02
N PRO A 36 -12.88 -3.05 -4.23
CA PRO A 36 -13.09 -2.84 -2.82
C PRO A 36 -11.79 -2.39 -2.13
N LEU A 37 -11.84 -1.30 -1.36
CA LEU A 37 -10.66 -0.67 -0.74
C LEU A 37 -9.85 -1.66 0.12
N TRP A 38 -10.51 -2.61 0.79
CA TRP A 38 -9.84 -3.65 1.58
C TRP A 38 -8.95 -4.58 0.75
N ARG A 39 -9.27 -4.80 -0.54
CA ARG A 39 -8.41 -5.58 -1.43
C ARG A 39 -7.14 -4.81 -1.77
N ILE A 40 -7.27 -3.50 -2.03
CA ILE A 40 -6.13 -2.60 -2.28
C ILE A 40 -5.26 -2.50 -1.02
N HIS A 41 -5.87 -2.30 0.15
CA HIS A 41 -5.15 -2.23 1.42
C HIS A 41 -4.32 -3.49 1.69
N ARG A 42 -4.84 -4.67 1.35
CA ARG A 42 -4.10 -5.94 1.49
C ARG A 42 -2.90 -6.09 0.55
N ALA A 43 -2.81 -5.28 -0.51
CA ALA A 43 -1.72 -5.30 -1.46
C ALA A 43 -0.65 -4.22 -1.18
N ILE A 44 -0.85 -3.35 -0.19
CA ILE A 44 0.15 -2.34 0.19
C ILE A 44 1.40 -3.03 0.73
N GLY A 45 2.57 -2.58 0.27
CA GLY A 45 3.87 -3.21 0.55
C GLY A 45 4.24 -4.36 -0.39
N MET A 46 3.34 -4.78 -1.29
CA MET A 46 3.66 -5.73 -2.36
C MET A 46 4.21 -5.01 -3.61
N GLY A 47 4.80 -5.77 -4.52
CA GLY A 47 5.19 -5.25 -5.83
C GLY A 47 3.97 -4.73 -6.61
N GLY A 48 4.18 -3.71 -7.45
CA GLY A 48 3.10 -3.11 -8.25
C GLY A 48 2.43 -4.07 -9.24
N ASP A 49 3.09 -5.18 -9.57
CA ASP A 49 2.55 -6.31 -10.33
C ASP A 49 1.37 -7.01 -9.64
N GLN A 50 1.22 -6.86 -8.32
CA GLN A 50 0.09 -7.41 -7.57
C GLN A 50 -1.14 -6.49 -7.60
N LEU A 51 -0.99 -5.25 -8.09
CA LEU A 51 -2.03 -4.23 -8.19
C LEU A 51 -2.52 -4.01 -9.63
N VAL A 52 -1.69 -4.29 -10.64
CA VAL A 52 -1.96 -4.01 -12.07
C VAL A 52 -2.23 -5.29 -12.87
#